data_AF-A0AAP7PE10-F1
#
_entry.id   AF-A0AAP7PE10-F1
#
_cell.length_a   1.000
_cell.length_b   1.000
_cell.length_c   1.000
_cell.angle_alpha   90.00
_cell.angle_beta   90.00
_cell.angle_gamma   90.00
#
_symmetry.space_group_name_H-M   'P 1'
#
loop_
_entity.id
_entity.type
_entity.pdbx_description
1 polymer ?
#
loop_
_entity_poly.entity_id
_entity_poly.type
_entity_poly.pdbx_seq_one_letter_code
_entity_poly.pdbx_strand_id
1 'polypeptide(L)' 'MLIGYVRVSTNDQNTDLQRNALNCAGCELIF' A
#
# COMPACT_ATOMS: atom_id res chain seq x y z
N MET A 1 -1.11 10.19 -12.62
CA MET A 1 -2.07 9.63 -11.66
C MET A 1 -1.84 8.13 -11.50
N LEU A 2 -0.90 7.76 -10.64
CA LEU A 2 -0.67 6.37 -10.23
C LEU A 2 -1.55 6.03 -9.02
N ILE A 3 -2.32 4.94 -9.09
CA ILE A 3 -3.18 4.49 -7.99
C ILE A 3 -2.64 3.16 -7.46
N GLY A 4 -2.38 3.11 -6.16
CA GLY A 4 -1.98 1.91 -5.43
C GLY A 4 -3.15 1.26 -4.70
N TYR A 5 -3.05 -0.05 -4.48
CA TYR A 5 -4.00 -0.80 -3.67
C TYR A 5 -3.24 -1.74 -2.73
N VAL A 6 -3.58 -1.71 -1.44
CA VAL A 6 -3.05 -2.58 -0.40
C VAL A 6 -4.19 -3.34 0.26
N ARG A 7 -4.01 -4.64 0.46
CA ARG A 7 -4.94 -5.44 1.27
C ARG A 7 -4.21 -6.46 2.10
N VAL A 8 -4.83 -6.80 3.22
CA VAL A 8 -4.40 -7.90 4.09
C VAL A 8 -5.59 -8.81 4.36
N SER A 9 -5.31 -10.09 4.51
CA SER A 9 -6.25 -11.15 4.85
C SER A 9 -6.38 -11.35 6.36
N THR A 10 -5.35 -11.01 7.15
CA THR A 10 -5.35 -11.04 8.61
C THR A 10 -4.68 -9.80 9.19
N ASN A 11 -4.99 -9.49 10.46
CA ASN A 11 -4.45 -8.32 11.16
C ASN A 11 -2.94 -8.41 11.45
N ASP A 12 -2.37 -9.61 11.36
CA ASP A 12 -0.96 -9.87 11.67
C ASP A 12 -0.06 -9.51 10.48
N GLN A 13 -0.66 -9.23 9.31
CA GLN A 13 0.07 -8.83 8.11
C GLN A 13 0.33 -7.32 8.13
N ASN A 14 1.59 -6.95 7.91
CA ASN A 14 2.04 -5.57 7.99
C ASN A 14 1.57 -4.75 6.78
N THR A 15 0.53 -3.95 6.98
CA THR A 15 -0.06 -3.05 5.98
C THR A 15 0.85 -1.85 5.69
N ASP A 16 1.59 -1.38 6.70
CA ASP A 16 2.48 -0.21 6.58
C ASP A 16 3.64 -0.47 5.62
N LEU A 17 4.22 -1.66 5.65
CA LEU A 17 5.29 -2.04 4.73
C LEU A 17 4.83 -2.00 3.27
N GLN A 18 3.64 -2.53 2.99
CA GLN A 18 3.05 -2.50 1.64
C GLN A 18 2.69 -1.08 1.21
N ARG A 19 2.12 -0.27 2.12
CA ARG A 19 1.82 1.14 1.86
C ARG A 19 3.09 1.95 1.56
N ASN A 20 4.17 1.70 2.28
CA ASN A 20 5.47 2.33 2.03
C ASN A 20 6.05 1.95 0.66
N ALA A 21 5.91 0.70 0.23
CA ALA A 21 6.32 0.29 -1.11
C ALA A 21 5.54 1.06 -2.21
N LEU A 22 4.23 1.24 -2.03
CA LEU A 22 3.39 2.02 -2.95
C LEU A 22 3.76 3.51 -2.96
N ASN A 23 4.06 4.08 -1.78
CA ASN A 23 4.58 5.45 -1.69
C ASN A 23 5.93 5.59 -2.42
N CYS A 24 6.86 4.66 -2.23
CA CYS A 24 8.16 4.66 -2.93
C CYS A 24 8.01 4.48 -4.45
N ALA A 25 6.99 3.76 -4.90
CA ALA A 25 6.64 3.63 -6.32
C ALA A 25 6.00 4.89 -6.91
N GLY A 26 5.70 5.91 -6.10
CA GLY A 26 5.11 7.18 -6.54
C GLY A 26 3.60 7.12 -6.76
N CYS A 27 2.88 6.22 -6.08
CA CYS A 27 1.42 6.22 -6.11
C CYS A 27 0.86 7.51 -5.48
N GLU A 28 0.02 8.21 -6.22
CA GLU A 28 -0.60 9.49 -5.82
C GLU A 28 -1.87 9.27 -4.95
N LEU A 29 -2.52 8.11 -5.11
CA LEU A 29 -3.69 7.71 -4.33
C LEU A 29 -3.55 6.23 -3.95
N ILE A 30 -3.76 5.86 -2.68
CA ILE A 30 -3.60 4.49 -2.19
C ILE A 30 -4.84 4.07 -1.40
N PHE A 31 -5.45 2.96 -1.82
CA PHE A 31 -6.61 2.32 -1.20
C PHE A 31 -6.22 1.08 -0.40
#